data_AF-A0AAD5BJF7-F1
#
_entry.id   AF-A0AAD5BJF7-F1
#
_cell.length_a   1.000
_cell.length_b   1.000
_cell.length_c   1.000
_cell.angle_alpha   90.00
_cell.angle_beta   90.00
_cell.angle_gamma   90.00
#
_symmetry.space_group_name_H-M   'P 1'
#
loop_
_entity.id
_entity.type
_entity.pdbx_description
1 polymer ?
#
loop_
_entity_poly.entity_id
_entity_poly.type
_entity_poly.pdbx_seq_one_letter_code
_entity_poly.pdbx_strand_id
1 'polypeptide(L)'
;MSTFQALNAQYLSYLLQYPLLTKSITSGIFSGLNETVASVITNEYRETKVLGIKVKHVFSEKLVKMIIYGALIATPISHNMYAVINKIYKPPLTGKQKVLQLLTSLSTVTPTISACFVAWIAIINNYKCTSGNPITELKKILFIVKAGLKKGYLPVLKSSLTTSFFALLVAQKFVRPELWVVFFNLVYFVLGTYQNTKLKKLQKQQRLAEAEKLKEIEKEGKQN
;
A
#
# COMPACT_ATOMS: atom_id res chain seq x y z
N MET A 1 -0.81 11.45 -34.04
CA MET A 1 -0.89 10.79 -32.71
C MET A 1 -1.03 11.91 -31.68
N SER A 2 -2.00 11.86 -30.77
CA SER A 2 -2.07 12.90 -29.71
C SER A 2 -0.89 12.75 -28.74
N THR A 3 -0.47 13.83 -28.09
CA THR A 3 0.64 13.80 -27.11
C THR A 3 0.45 12.73 -26.03
N PHE A 4 -0.80 12.53 -25.58
CA PHE A 4 -1.15 11.50 -24.60
C PHE A 4 -1.00 10.07 -25.14
N GLN A 5 -1.33 9.84 -26.41
CA GLN A 5 -1.13 8.54 -27.05
C GLN A 5 0.36 8.21 -27.20
N ALA A 6 1.17 9.20 -27.56
CA ALA A 6 2.62 9.05 -27.65
C ALA A 6 3.24 8.73 -26.28
N LEU A 7 2.81 9.42 -25.22
CA LEU A 7 3.29 9.17 -23.85
C LEU A 7 2.90 7.77 -23.36
N ASN A 8 1.67 7.32 -23.62
CA ASN A 8 1.25 5.96 -23.27
C ASN A 8 2.07 4.90 -24.02
N ALA A 9 2.32 5.11 -25.32
CA ALA A 9 3.14 4.21 -26.11
C ALA A 9 4.58 4.12 -25.57
N GLN A 10 5.17 5.26 -25.18
CA GLN A 10 6.49 5.29 -24.56
C GLN A 10 6.52 4.57 -23.21
N TYR A 11 5.50 4.81 -22.37
CA TYR A 11 5.37 4.08 -21.10
C TYR A 11 5.24 2.57 -21.30
N LEU A 12 4.42 2.13 -22.26
CA LEU A 12 4.29 0.71 -22.61
C LEU A 12 5.60 0.13 -23.16
N SER A 13 6.35 0.91 -23.94
CA SER A 13 7.69 0.51 -24.42
C SER A 13 8.64 0.24 -23.26
N TYR A 14 8.74 1.15 -22.28
CA TYR A 14 9.53 0.94 -21.07
C TYR A 14 9.01 -0.20 -20.19
N LEU A 15 7.71 -0.44 -20.17
CA LEU A 15 7.12 -1.56 -19.45
C LEU A 15 7.52 -2.92 -20.07
N LEU A 16 7.68 -2.98 -21.39
CA LEU A 16 8.14 -4.19 -22.09
C LEU A 16 9.65 -4.38 -21.96
N GLN A 17 10.44 -3.30 -22.09
CA GLN A 17 11.90 -3.37 -22.05
C GLN A 17 12.45 -3.57 -20.63
N TYR A 18 11.86 -2.89 -19.64
CA TYR A 18 12.30 -2.92 -18.24
C TYR A 18 11.11 -3.15 -17.29
N PRO A 19 10.45 -4.32 -17.34
CA PRO A 19 9.17 -4.55 -16.69
C PRO A 19 9.22 -4.41 -15.17
N LEU A 20 10.29 -4.85 -14.51
CA LEU A 20 10.42 -4.72 -13.07
C LEU A 20 10.73 -3.28 -12.65
N LEU A 21 11.71 -2.64 -13.30
CA LEU A 21 12.13 -1.27 -13.00
C LEU A 21 10.99 -0.27 -13.18
N THR A 22 10.31 -0.31 -14.33
CA THR A 22 9.21 0.60 -14.65
C THR A 22 8.06 0.44 -13.65
N LYS A 23 7.71 -0.79 -13.27
CA LYS A 23 6.69 -1.05 -12.23
C LYS A 23 7.15 -0.56 -10.86
N SER A 24 8.42 -0.75 -10.50
CA SER A 24 8.96 -0.34 -9.20
C SER A 24 8.93 1.17 -9.05
N ILE A 25 9.36 1.92 -10.07
CA ILE A 25 9.31 3.39 -10.06
C ILE A 25 7.86 3.86 -9.95
N THR A 26 6.96 3.33 -10.80
CA THR A 26 5.54 3.70 -10.81
C THR A 26 4.89 3.45 -9.44
N SER A 27 5.10 2.26 -8.87
CA SER A 27 4.54 1.86 -7.59
C SER A 27 5.12 2.67 -6.42
N GLY A 28 6.42 2.99 -6.46
CA GLY A 28 7.06 3.87 -5.47
C GLY A 28 6.43 5.26 -5.47
N ILE A 29 6.28 5.87 -6.65
CA ILE A 29 5.63 7.19 -6.81
C ILE A 29 4.21 7.15 -6.27
N PHE A 30 3.40 6.17 -6.67
CA PHE A 30 2.02 6.06 -6.19
C PHE A 30 1.93 5.81 -4.69
N SER A 31 2.83 5.00 -4.12
CA SER A 31 2.84 4.77 -2.68
C SER A 31 3.19 6.04 -1.91
N GLY A 32 4.10 6.86 -2.44
CA GLY A 32 4.41 8.18 -1.91
C GLY A 32 3.23 9.16 -2.02
N LEU A 33 2.57 9.20 -3.17
CA LEU A 33 1.38 10.04 -3.38
C LEU A 33 0.21 9.60 -2.48
N ASN A 34 -0.04 8.30 -2.34
CA ASN A 34 -1.05 7.76 -1.43
C ASN A 34 -0.83 8.23 0.01
N GLU A 35 0.42 8.20 0.49
CA GLU A 35 0.78 8.66 1.83
C GLU A 35 0.69 10.18 1.96
N THR A 36 1.08 10.93 0.93
CA THR A 36 0.94 12.40 0.86
C THR A 36 -0.52 12.80 0.99
N VAL A 37 -1.38 12.25 0.13
CA VAL A 37 -2.82 12.54 0.11
C VAL A 37 -3.47 12.11 1.42
N ALA A 38 -3.16 10.90 1.91
CA ALA A 38 -3.68 10.44 3.20
C ALA A 38 -3.29 11.39 4.34
N SER A 39 -2.05 11.92 4.35
CA SER A 39 -1.58 12.86 5.37
C SER A 39 -2.31 14.20 5.32
N VAL A 40 -2.57 14.71 4.12
CA VAL A 40 -3.41 15.91 3.90
C VAL A 40 -4.82 15.68 4.45
N ILE A 41 -5.46 14.55 4.09
CA ILE A 41 -6.82 14.21 4.55
C ILE A 41 -6.89 14.06 6.07
N THR A 42 -5.83 13.56 6.71
CA THR A 42 -5.78 13.39 8.17
C THR A 42 -5.23 14.60 8.93
N ASN A 43 -4.91 15.71 8.23
CA ASN A 43 -4.26 16.90 8.77
C ASN A 43 -2.96 16.60 9.54
N GLU A 44 -2.16 15.63 9.07
CA GLU A 44 -0.85 15.28 9.64
C GLU A 44 0.27 16.10 8.98
N TYR A 45 0.31 17.40 9.28
CA TYR A 45 1.37 18.29 8.81
C TYR A 45 2.54 18.34 9.81
N ARG A 46 3.75 18.44 9.28
CA ARG A 46 4.95 18.78 10.05
C ARG A 46 5.31 20.24 9.78
N GLU A 47 5.80 20.91 10.81
CA GLU A 47 6.34 22.26 10.70
C GLU A 47 7.86 22.19 10.77
N THR A 48 8.53 22.71 9.74
CA THR A 48 9.99 22.89 9.75
C THR A 48 10.29 24.37 9.62
N LYS A 49 11.26 24.86 10.40
CA LYS A 49 11.78 26.21 10.27
C LYS A 49 12.90 26.21 9.23
N VAL A 50 12.70 26.89 8.11
CA VAL A 50 13.75 27.12 7.11
C VAL A 50 13.99 28.62 7.05
N LEU A 51 15.22 29.06 7.36
CA LEU A 51 15.61 30.46 7.33
C LEU A 51 14.66 31.39 8.12
N GLY A 52 14.19 30.93 9.29
CA GLY A 52 13.26 31.70 10.14
C GLY A 52 11.77 31.61 9.75
N ILE A 53 11.44 31.06 8.57
CA ILE A 53 10.07 30.88 8.10
C ILE A 53 9.57 29.49 8.51
N LYS A 54 8.40 29.44 9.17
CA LYS A 54 7.71 28.17 9.47
C LYS A 54 7.01 27.67 8.21
N VAL A 55 7.46 26.55 7.67
CA VAL A 55 6.85 25.91 6.50
C VAL A 55 6.14 24.64 6.93
N LYS A 56 4.84 24.55 6.59
CA LYS A 56 4.03 23.33 6.77
C LYS A 56 4.24 22.40 5.59
N HIS A 57 4.60 21.15 5.85
CA HIS A 57 4.76 20.13 4.81
C HIS A 57 4.31 18.75 5.31
N VAL A 58 4.07 17.85 4.36
CA VAL A 58 3.72 16.43 4.64
C VAL A 58 4.92 15.49 4.53
N PHE A 59 6.09 16.02 4.16
CA PHE A 59 7.33 15.24 4.07
C PHE A 59 7.68 14.62 5.44
N SER A 60 7.78 13.30 5.48
CA SER A 60 8.01 12.52 6.69
C SER A 60 8.80 11.26 6.38
N GLU A 61 9.46 10.70 7.40
CA GLU A 61 10.11 9.38 7.26
C GLU A 61 9.13 8.30 6.79
N LYS A 62 7.85 8.40 7.18
CA LYS A 62 6.80 7.49 6.77
C LYS A 62 6.57 7.55 5.26
N LEU A 63 6.57 8.75 4.67
CA LEU A 63 6.48 8.93 3.22
C LEU A 63 7.61 8.20 2.49
N VAL A 64 8.86 8.37 2.95
CA VAL A 64 10.01 7.67 2.35
C VAL A 64 9.88 6.16 2.51
N LYS A 65 9.49 5.67 3.69
CA LYS A 65 9.24 4.24 3.94
C LYS A 65 8.10 3.68 3.08
N MET A 66 7.09 4.47 2.74
CA MET A 66 6.02 4.06 1.83
C MET A 66 6.47 3.99 0.37
N ILE A 67 7.31 4.92 -0.08
CA ILE A 67 7.95 4.85 -1.42
C ILE A 67 8.79 3.58 -1.54
N ILE A 68 9.63 3.29 -0.52
CA ILE A 68 10.45 2.07 -0.46
C ILE A 68 9.56 0.83 -0.53
N TYR A 69 8.44 0.81 0.19
CA TYR A 69 7.50 -0.30 0.12
C TYR A 69 6.94 -0.52 -1.28
N GLY A 70 6.46 0.53 -1.94
CA GLY A 70 5.94 0.41 -3.30
C GLY A 70 7.00 -0.12 -4.27
N ALA A 71 8.19 0.48 -4.24
CA ALA A 71 9.26 0.19 -5.19
C ALA A 71 9.95 -1.16 -4.96
N LEU A 72 10.31 -1.46 -3.71
CA LEU A 72 11.23 -2.56 -3.38
C LEU A 72 10.56 -3.76 -2.71
N ILE A 73 9.31 -3.62 -2.22
CA ILE A 73 8.62 -4.70 -1.52
C ILE A 73 7.39 -5.16 -2.32
N ALA A 74 6.39 -4.30 -2.49
CA ALA A 74 5.13 -4.65 -3.12
C ALA A 74 5.31 -5.06 -4.59
N THR A 75 6.13 -4.31 -5.34
CA THR A 75 6.34 -4.58 -6.77
C THR A 75 7.09 -5.88 -7.03
N PRO A 76 8.26 -6.16 -6.41
CA PRO A 76 8.95 -7.41 -6.64
C PRO A 76 8.14 -8.64 -6.20
N ILE A 77 7.41 -8.55 -5.08
CA ILE A 77 6.53 -9.64 -4.63
C ILE A 77 5.44 -9.90 -5.67
N SER A 78 4.67 -8.87 -6.05
CA SER A 78 3.60 -9.03 -7.03
C SER A 78 4.13 -9.50 -8.39
N HIS A 79 5.25 -8.95 -8.87
CA HIS A 79 5.87 -9.34 -10.13
C HIS A 79 6.20 -10.83 -10.17
N ASN A 80 6.86 -11.34 -9.12
CA ASN A 80 7.23 -12.75 -9.04
C ASN A 80 6.00 -13.67 -8.91
N MET A 81 4.99 -13.28 -8.12
CA MET A 81 3.76 -14.06 -8.01
C MET A 81 3.02 -14.14 -9.36
N TYR A 82 2.92 -13.04 -10.10
CA TYR A 82 2.34 -13.06 -11.43
C TYR A 82 3.20 -13.85 -12.42
N ALA A 83 4.52 -13.87 -12.28
CA ALA A 83 5.38 -14.73 -13.09
C ALA A 83 5.08 -16.22 -12.83
N VAL A 84 4.85 -16.63 -11.57
CA VAL A 84 4.42 -17.99 -11.23
C VAL A 84 3.06 -18.31 -11.83
N ILE A 85 2.07 -17.43 -11.69
CA ILE A 85 0.73 -17.62 -12.28
C ILE A 85 0.82 -17.75 -13.80
N ASN A 86 1.60 -16.91 -14.47
CA ASN A 86 1.76 -16.95 -15.92
C ASN A 86 2.51 -18.19 -16.43
N LYS A 87 3.33 -18.84 -15.58
CA LYS A 87 3.91 -20.16 -15.89
C LYS A 87 2.86 -21.28 -15.87
N ILE A 88 1.87 -21.18 -14.99
CA ILE A 88 0.76 -22.14 -14.87
C ILE A 88 -0.26 -21.93 -16.00
N TYR A 89 -0.62 -20.67 -16.28
CA TYR A 89 -1.61 -20.29 -17.30
C TYR A 89 -0.91 -19.76 -18.56
N LYS A 90 -0.49 -20.68 -19.45
CA LYS A 90 0.19 -20.32 -20.71
C LYS A 90 -0.80 -19.95 -21.83
N PRO A 91 -0.53 -18.92 -22.64
CA PRO A 91 -1.33 -18.61 -23.83
C PRO A 91 -1.28 -19.71 -24.90
N PRO A 92 -2.31 -19.88 -25.75
CA PRO A 92 -3.59 -19.16 -25.74
C PRO A 92 -4.55 -19.69 -24.66
N LEU A 93 -5.11 -18.78 -23.87
CA LEU A 93 -6.04 -19.13 -22.78
C LEU A 93 -7.48 -19.14 -23.30
N THR A 94 -8.18 -20.24 -23.04
CA THR A 94 -9.64 -20.32 -23.20
C THR A 94 -10.36 -19.36 -22.24
N GLY A 95 -11.62 -19.01 -22.53
CA GLY A 95 -12.41 -18.14 -21.65
C GLY A 95 -12.46 -18.63 -20.20
N LYS A 96 -12.62 -19.95 -20.01
CA LYS A 96 -12.59 -20.60 -18.68
C LYS A 96 -11.23 -20.42 -18.00
N GLN A 97 -10.12 -20.58 -18.72
CA GLN A 97 -8.78 -20.41 -18.16
C GLN A 97 -8.48 -18.95 -17.80
N LYS A 98 -8.98 -17.96 -18.56
CA LYS A 98 -8.86 -16.54 -18.19
C LYS A 98 -9.56 -16.23 -16.86
N VAL A 99 -10.78 -16.76 -16.69
CA VAL A 99 -11.53 -16.63 -15.42
C VAL A 99 -10.79 -17.33 -14.28
N LEU A 100 -10.26 -18.53 -14.51
CA LEU A 100 -9.53 -19.29 -13.49
C LEU A 100 -8.20 -18.61 -13.10
N GLN A 101 -7.47 -18.06 -14.07
CA GLN A 101 -6.26 -17.27 -13.83
C GLN A 101 -6.55 -16.03 -12.97
N LEU A 102 -7.66 -15.34 -13.24
CA LEU A 102 -8.12 -14.21 -12.44
C LEU A 102 -8.52 -14.65 -11.02
N LEU A 103 -9.31 -15.70 -10.87
CA LEU A 103 -9.70 -16.20 -9.55
C LEU A 103 -8.47 -16.62 -8.74
N THR A 104 -7.48 -17.22 -9.41
CA THR A 104 -6.19 -17.56 -8.79
C THR A 104 -5.44 -16.31 -8.33
N SER A 105 -5.42 -15.23 -9.12
CA SER A 105 -4.74 -13.99 -8.70
C SER A 105 -5.48 -13.27 -7.57
N LEU A 106 -6.81 -13.30 -7.56
CA LEU A 106 -7.63 -12.77 -6.47
C LEU A 106 -7.50 -13.60 -5.19
N SER A 107 -7.31 -14.92 -5.27
CA SER A 107 -7.16 -15.80 -4.11
C SER A 107 -5.73 -15.91 -3.57
N THR A 108 -4.72 -15.56 -4.36
CA THR A 108 -3.31 -15.66 -3.96
C THR A 108 -2.65 -14.29 -3.84
N VAL A 109 -2.49 -13.57 -4.96
CA VAL A 109 -1.77 -12.29 -5.02
C VAL A 109 -2.41 -11.24 -4.13
N THR A 110 -3.74 -11.08 -4.20
CA THR A 110 -4.45 -10.03 -3.46
C THR A 110 -4.31 -10.20 -1.93
N PRO A 111 -4.55 -11.41 -1.36
CA PRO A 111 -4.22 -11.73 0.03
C PRO A 111 -2.78 -11.43 0.43
N THR A 112 -1.81 -11.89 -0.35
CA THR A 112 -0.39 -11.70 -0.02
C THR A 112 -0.01 -10.22 0.01
N ILE A 113 -0.39 -9.45 -1.01
CA ILE A 113 -0.08 -8.01 -1.06
C ILE A 113 -0.80 -7.25 0.06
N SER A 114 -2.05 -7.60 0.36
CA SER A 114 -2.80 -7.01 1.48
C SER A 114 -2.14 -7.30 2.83
N ALA A 115 -1.63 -8.53 3.03
CA ALA A 115 -0.89 -8.90 4.23
C ALA A 115 0.44 -8.12 4.34
N CYS A 116 1.21 -8.07 3.24
CA CYS A 116 2.47 -7.30 3.20
C CYS A 116 2.24 -5.81 3.49
N PHE A 117 1.19 -5.22 2.92
CA PHE A 117 0.81 -3.82 3.17
C PHE A 117 0.51 -3.56 4.65
N VAL A 118 -0.36 -4.37 5.26
CA VAL A 118 -0.74 -4.22 6.67
C VAL A 118 0.45 -4.47 7.59
N ALA A 119 1.27 -5.48 7.30
CA ALA A 119 2.49 -5.77 8.04
C ALA A 119 3.46 -4.58 7.99
N TRP A 120 3.68 -4.01 6.80
CA TRP A 120 4.55 -2.85 6.61
C TRP A 120 4.07 -1.62 7.38
N ILE A 121 2.78 -1.30 7.26
CA ILE A 121 2.16 -0.19 8.01
C ILE A 121 2.25 -0.42 9.53
N ALA A 122 2.10 -1.66 10.00
CA ALA A 122 2.26 -1.98 11.42
C ALA A 122 3.70 -1.72 11.90
N ILE A 123 4.70 -2.12 11.10
CA ILE A 123 6.12 -1.89 11.39
C ILE A 123 6.42 -0.39 11.43
N ILE A 124 6.10 0.37 10.37
CA ILE A 124 6.45 1.80 10.29
C ILE A 124 5.93 2.59 11.50
N ASN A 125 4.73 2.25 11.97
CA ASN A 125 4.06 3.06 12.99
C ASN A 125 4.41 2.63 14.43
N ASN A 126 4.70 1.36 14.67
CA ASN A 126 4.84 0.83 16.04
C ASN A 126 6.25 0.31 16.37
N TYR A 127 7.08 0.07 15.36
CA TYR A 127 8.43 -0.39 15.59
C TYR A 127 9.35 0.77 15.98
N LYS A 128 10.00 0.63 17.14
CA LYS A 128 11.12 1.45 17.58
C LYS A 128 12.22 0.50 18.02
N CYS A 129 13.43 0.71 17.52
CA CYS A 129 14.59 -0.01 18.03
C CYS A 129 14.81 0.43 19.48
N THR A 130 14.84 -0.52 20.42
CA THR A 130 14.98 -0.21 21.85
C THR A 130 16.06 -1.07 22.50
N SER A 131 16.41 -2.21 21.90
CA SER A 131 17.44 -3.12 22.36
C SER A 131 18.54 -3.30 21.30
N GLY A 132 19.78 -3.49 21.76
CA GLY A 132 20.90 -3.90 20.90
C GLY A 132 20.91 -5.39 20.54
N ASN A 133 19.98 -6.21 21.07
CA ASN A 133 19.93 -7.64 20.81
C ASN A 133 19.02 -7.99 19.60
N PRO A 134 19.56 -8.58 18.51
CA PRO A 134 18.79 -8.89 17.30
C PRO A 134 17.59 -9.82 17.51
N ILE A 135 17.68 -10.79 18.43
CA ILE A 135 16.63 -11.80 18.65
C ILE A 135 15.41 -11.16 19.31
N THR A 136 15.64 -10.26 20.26
CA THR A 136 14.57 -9.55 20.97
C THR A 136 13.84 -8.60 20.02
N GLU A 137 14.59 -7.90 19.17
CA GLU A 137 14.03 -7.02 18.14
C GLU A 137 13.20 -7.81 17.11
N LEU A 138 13.66 -9.00 16.69
CA LEU A 138 12.89 -9.86 15.77
C LEU A 138 11.56 -10.33 16.40
N LYS A 139 11.58 -10.78 17.66
CA LYS A 139 10.35 -11.15 18.38
C LYS A 139 9.36 -9.98 18.49
N LYS A 140 9.87 -8.77 18.73
CA LYS A 140 9.07 -7.54 18.77
C LYS A 140 8.43 -7.23 17.41
N ILE A 141 9.18 -7.35 16.32
CA ILE A 141 8.67 -7.17 14.96
C ILE A 141 7.55 -8.18 14.68
N LEU A 142 7.76 -9.46 14.99
CA LEU A 142 6.74 -10.51 14.78
C LEU A 142 5.46 -10.23 15.57
N PHE A 143 5.58 -9.77 16.82
CA PHE A 143 4.43 -9.39 17.63
C PHE A 143 3.67 -8.21 17.01
N ILE A 144 4.37 -7.16 16.59
CA ILE A 144 3.79 -5.97 15.93
C ILE A 144 3.06 -6.38 14.64
N VAL A 145 3.69 -7.22 13.81
CA VAL A 145 3.10 -7.70 12.55
C VAL A 145 1.84 -8.53 12.84
N LYS A 146 1.90 -9.47 13.79
CA LYS A 146 0.75 -10.30 14.16
C LYS A 146 -0.42 -9.46 14.68
N ALA A 147 -0.15 -8.49 15.54
CA ALA A 147 -1.15 -7.57 16.07
C ALA A 147 -1.76 -6.68 14.95
N GLY A 148 -0.92 -6.17 14.05
CA GLY A 148 -1.33 -5.38 12.90
C GLY A 148 -2.22 -6.17 11.94
N LEU A 149 -1.82 -7.40 11.58
CA LEU A 149 -2.59 -8.29 10.71
C LEU A 149 -3.95 -8.65 11.34
N LYS A 150 -3.98 -9.02 12.63
CA LYS A 150 -5.23 -9.36 13.32
C LYS A 150 -6.28 -8.24 13.24
N LYS A 151 -5.85 -6.98 13.28
CA LYS A 151 -6.75 -5.81 13.27
C LYS A 151 -7.02 -5.25 11.87
N GLY A 152 -6.01 -5.19 11.02
CA GLY A 152 -6.05 -4.46 9.74
C GLY A 152 -6.23 -5.31 8.49
N TYR A 153 -5.97 -6.62 8.55
CA TYR A 153 -5.93 -7.47 7.37
C TYR A 153 -7.28 -7.62 6.67
N LEU A 154 -8.31 -8.05 7.39
CA LEU A 154 -9.62 -8.31 6.80
C LEU A 154 -10.27 -7.07 6.14
N PRO A 155 -10.25 -5.87 6.77
CA PRO A 155 -10.78 -4.67 6.13
C PRO A 155 -10.04 -4.31 4.83
N VAL A 156 -8.71 -4.43 4.83
CA VAL A 156 -7.88 -4.16 3.63
C VAL A 156 -8.19 -5.20 2.55
N LEU A 157 -8.15 -6.49 2.89
CA LEU A 157 -8.43 -7.58 1.95
C LEU A 157 -9.80 -7.43 1.30
N LYS A 158 -10.86 -7.20 2.09
CA LYS A 158 -12.21 -6.99 1.57
C LYS A 158 -12.26 -5.82 0.59
N SER A 159 -11.67 -4.67 0.95
CA SER A 159 -11.64 -3.50 0.07
C SER A 159 -10.87 -3.77 -1.23
N SER A 160 -9.76 -4.51 -1.17
CA SER A 160 -8.98 -4.90 -2.35
C SER A 160 -9.77 -5.82 -3.26
N LEU A 161 -10.39 -6.87 -2.72
CA LEU A 161 -11.16 -7.84 -3.51
C LEU A 161 -12.36 -7.19 -4.20
N THR A 162 -13.14 -6.40 -3.46
CA THR A 162 -14.30 -5.70 -4.01
C THR A 162 -13.87 -4.72 -5.10
N THR A 163 -12.84 -3.92 -4.85
CA THR A 163 -12.37 -2.92 -5.83
C THR A 163 -11.83 -3.59 -7.09
N SER A 164 -11.00 -4.63 -6.95
CA SER A 164 -10.45 -5.35 -8.10
C SER A 164 -11.53 -6.01 -8.96
N PHE A 165 -12.58 -6.56 -8.33
CA PHE A 165 -13.71 -7.14 -9.05
C PHE A 165 -14.45 -6.10 -9.89
N PHE A 166 -14.88 -4.99 -9.29
CA PHE A 166 -15.59 -3.94 -10.01
C PHE A 166 -14.72 -3.24 -11.06
N ALA A 167 -13.45 -2.99 -10.74
CA ALA A 167 -12.51 -2.40 -11.69
C ALA A 167 -12.33 -3.29 -12.93
N LEU A 168 -12.30 -4.61 -12.75
CA LEU A 168 -12.23 -5.52 -13.88
C LEU A 168 -13.49 -5.49 -14.74
N LEU A 169 -14.68 -5.47 -14.15
CA LEU A 169 -15.93 -5.36 -14.90
C LEU A 169 -15.97 -4.08 -15.75
N VAL A 170 -15.49 -2.96 -15.17
CA VAL A 170 -15.37 -1.69 -15.88
C VAL A 170 -14.33 -1.79 -17.00
N ALA A 171 -13.15 -2.35 -16.71
CA ALA A 171 -12.08 -2.50 -17.68
C ALA A 171 -12.51 -3.33 -18.90
N GLN A 172 -13.22 -4.43 -18.68
CA GLN A 172 -13.67 -5.32 -19.76
C GLN A 172 -14.74 -4.69 -20.65
N LYS A 173 -15.64 -3.87 -20.09
CA LYS A 173 -16.77 -3.30 -20.83
C LYS A 173 -16.48 -1.94 -21.45
N PHE A 174 -15.65 -1.11 -20.82
CA PHE A 174 -15.51 0.31 -21.16
C PHE A 174 -14.08 0.75 -21.50
N VAL A 175 -13.05 -0.03 -21.16
CA VAL A 175 -11.65 0.39 -21.31
C VAL A 175 -10.97 -0.43 -22.41
N ARG A 176 -10.36 0.25 -23.37
CA ARG A 176 -9.56 -0.41 -24.42
C ARG A 176 -8.34 -1.11 -23.82
N PRO A 177 -7.94 -2.31 -24.29
CA PRO A 177 -6.84 -3.09 -23.71
C PRO A 177 -5.52 -2.33 -23.53
N GLU A 178 -5.18 -1.43 -24.46
CA GLU A 178 -3.98 -0.60 -24.41
C GLU A 178 -3.96 0.44 -23.27
N LEU A 179 -5.11 0.71 -22.64
CA LEU A 179 -5.26 1.63 -21.51
C LEU A 179 -5.42 0.91 -20.15
N TRP A 180 -5.50 -0.42 -20.15
CA TRP A 180 -5.76 -1.18 -18.92
C TRP A 180 -4.72 -0.91 -17.85
N VAL A 181 -3.44 -0.86 -18.21
CA VAL A 181 -2.36 -0.61 -17.25
C VAL A 181 -2.54 0.73 -16.56
N VAL A 182 -2.83 1.79 -17.32
CA VAL A 182 -3.04 3.15 -16.78
C VAL A 182 -4.30 3.23 -15.93
N PHE A 183 -5.39 2.59 -16.37
CA PHE A 183 -6.65 2.52 -15.63
C PHE A 183 -6.48 1.83 -14.27
N PHE A 184 -5.89 0.63 -14.24
CA PHE A 184 -5.69 -0.09 -12.98
C PHE A 184 -4.73 0.64 -12.04
N ASN A 185 -3.70 1.28 -12.60
CA ASN A 185 -2.80 2.16 -11.86
C ASN A 185 -3.57 3.27 -11.12
N LEU A 186 -4.52 3.93 -11.79
CA LEU A 186 -5.37 4.94 -11.17
C LEU A 186 -6.29 4.36 -10.09
N VAL A 187 -6.94 3.22 -10.37
CA VAL A 187 -7.81 2.54 -9.39
C VAL A 187 -7.03 2.16 -8.13
N TYR A 188 -5.83 1.58 -8.28
CA TYR A 188 -4.99 1.19 -7.16
C TYR A 188 -4.40 2.38 -6.40
N PHE A 189 -4.20 3.52 -7.06
CA PHE A 189 -3.90 4.78 -6.40
C PHE A 189 -5.06 5.22 -5.47
N VAL A 190 -6.30 5.26 -5.98
CA VAL A 190 -7.47 5.62 -5.16
C VAL A 190 -7.68 4.63 -4.02
N LEU A 191 -7.58 3.33 -4.28
CA LEU A 191 -7.68 2.28 -3.28
C LEU A 191 -6.59 2.41 -2.21
N GLY A 192 -5.34 2.61 -2.62
CA GLY A 192 -4.21 2.76 -1.70
C GLY A 192 -4.33 4.00 -0.83
N THR A 193 -4.82 5.12 -1.38
CA THR A 193 -5.13 6.33 -0.61
C THR A 193 -6.22 6.06 0.43
N TYR A 194 -7.31 5.39 0.04
CA TYR A 194 -8.38 5.01 0.97
C TYR A 194 -7.87 4.09 2.09
N GLN A 195 -7.11 3.06 1.75
CA GLN A 195 -6.55 2.10 2.70
C GLN A 195 -5.56 2.76 3.67
N ASN A 196 -4.64 3.58 3.16
CA ASN A 196 -3.71 4.38 3.97
C ASN A 196 -4.47 5.28 4.94
N THR A 197 -5.47 6.03 4.45
CA THR A 197 -6.26 6.96 5.25
C THR A 197 -7.03 6.22 6.34
N LYS A 198 -7.67 5.09 6.01
CA LYS A 198 -8.44 4.29 6.96
C LYS A 198 -7.55 3.71 8.06
N LEU A 199 -6.40 3.14 7.71
CA LEU A 199 -5.44 2.62 8.68
C LEU A 199 -4.86 3.73 9.56
N LYS A 200 -4.53 4.89 8.98
CA LYS A 200 -4.09 6.07 9.76
C LYS A 200 -5.14 6.51 10.77
N LYS A 201 -6.40 6.65 10.36
CA LYS A 201 -7.51 7.05 11.24
C LYS A 201 -7.69 6.06 12.39
N LEU A 202 -7.72 4.76 12.09
CA LEU A 202 -7.84 3.71 13.10
C LEU A 202 -6.70 3.77 14.12
N GLN A 203 -5.47 3.99 13.67
CA GLN A 203 -4.30 4.10 14.54
C GLN A 203 -4.31 5.39 15.37
N LYS A 204 -4.76 6.52 14.81
CA LYS A 204 -4.90 7.77 15.56
C LYS A 204 -5.89 7.61 16.70
N GLN A 205 -7.04 6.96 16.46
CA GLN A 205 -8.02 6.66 17.51
C GLN A 205 -7.44 5.78 18.62
N GLN A 206 -6.62 4.77 18.29
CA GLN A 206 -5.96 3.91 19.27
C GLN A 206 -4.99 4.70 20.17
N ARG A 207 -4.16 5.57 19.57
CA ARG A 207 -3.23 6.41 20.34
C ARG A 207 -3.95 7.36 21.29
N LEU A 208 -5.08 7.91 20.87
CA LEU A 208 -5.90 8.78 21.72
C LEU A 208 -6.51 8.01 22.89
N ALA A 209 -7.10 6.83 22.62
CA ALA A 209 -7.69 6.00 23.67
C ALA A 209 -6.63 5.48 24.68
N GLU A 210 -5.42 5.17 24.24
CA GLU A 210 -4.32 4.77 25.13
C GLU A 210 -3.85 5.94 26.00
N ALA A 211 -3.74 7.14 25.42
CA ALA A 211 -3.41 8.36 26.16
C ALA A 211 -4.49 8.77 27.18
N GLU A 212 -5.77 8.53 26.88
CA GLU A 212 -6.88 8.74 27.81
C GLU A 212 -6.78 7.77 29.01
N LYS A 213 -6.56 6.48 28.75
CA LYS A 213 -6.37 5.47 29.82
C LYS A 213 -5.17 5.78 30.72
N LEU A 214 -4.06 6.21 30.14
CA LEU A 214 -2.87 6.63 30.91
C LEU A 214 -3.20 7.82 31.82
N LYS A 215 -3.96 8.80 31.34
CA LYS A 215 -4.40 9.96 32.15
C LYS A 215 -5.37 9.56 33.26
N GLU A 216 -6.23 8.56 33.04
CA GLU A 216 -7.12 8.03 34.09
C GLU A 216 -6.31 7.36 35.20
N ILE A 217 -5.37 6.48 34.86
CA ILE A 217 -4.47 5.83 35.82
C ILE A 217 -3.64 6.86 36.61
N GLU A 218 -3.11 7.89 35.95
CA GLU A 218 -2.37 8.97 36.61
C GLU A 218 -3.24 9.82 37.56
N LYS A 219 -4.54 9.94 37.30
CA LYS A 219 -5.48 10.64 38.19
C LYS A 219 -5.82 9.79 39.41
N GLU A 220 -6.08 8.50 39.21
CA GLU A 220 -6.36 7.55 40.28
C GLU A 220 -5.14 7.39 41.21
N GLY A 221 -3.93 7.31 40.65
CA GLY A 221 -2.69 7.22 41.42
C GLY A 221 -2.28 8.50 42.17
N LYS A 222 -2.93 9.65 41.90
CA LYS A 222 -2.75 10.92 42.63
C LYS A 222 -3.81 11.16 43.70
N GLN A 223 -4.88 10.37 43.70
CA GLN A 223 -5.96 10.45 44.69
C GLN A 223 -5.77 9.46 45.85
N ASN A 224 -4.84 8.51 45.72
CA ASN A 224 -4.35 7.63 46.79
C ASN A 224 -3.02 8.15 47.35
#